data_AF-A0A4Y5Z8U5-F1
#
_entry.id   AF-A0A4Y5Z8U5-F1
#
_cell.length_a   1.000
_cell.length_b   1.000
_cell.length_c   1.000
_cell.angle_alpha   90.00
_cell.angle_beta   90.00
_cell.angle_gamma   90.00
#
_symmetry.space_group_name_H-M   'P 1'
#
loop_
_entity.id
_entity.type
_entity.pdbx_description
1 polymer ?
#
loop_
_entity_poly.entity_id
_entity_poly.type
_entity_poly.pdbx_seq_one_letter_code
_entity_poly.pdbx_strand_id
1 'polypeptide(L)'
;MKRMCFAFLAVASTLPSYASSLTGAYVFRVQSAAGGNEYVEGKSTTVNDHGGAWMQITTDDIGYGKAAQAKLLSNALREIKTEPLCKNGNAVGPCRRGETIIGYRRTWDANGHQGGNFEYAVYPATSGKEQRVTFQVR
;
A
#
# COMPACT_ATOMS: atom_id res chain seq x y z
N MET A 1 -6.93 27.81 61.66
CA MET A 1 -6.18 26.85 60.81
C MET A 1 -6.98 26.64 59.53
N LYS A 2 -6.59 27.29 58.40
CA LYS A 2 -7.31 27.23 57.11
C LYS A 2 -6.79 26.04 56.30
N ARG A 3 -7.67 25.08 56.00
CA ARG A 3 -7.39 23.95 55.11
C ARG A 3 -7.50 24.42 53.66
N MET A 4 -6.40 24.32 52.92
CA MET A 4 -6.33 24.66 51.51
C MET A 4 -6.46 23.37 50.70
N CYS A 5 -7.58 23.20 50.00
CA CYS A 5 -7.78 22.11 49.03
C CYS A 5 -7.10 22.49 47.72
N PHE A 6 -6.09 21.71 47.32
CA PHE A 6 -5.54 21.74 45.96
C PHE A 6 -6.41 20.89 45.04
N ALA A 7 -7.06 21.52 44.07
CA ALA A 7 -7.73 20.82 42.98
C ALA A 7 -6.69 20.45 41.91
N PHE A 8 -6.46 19.15 41.72
CA PHE A 8 -5.69 18.63 40.59
C PHE A 8 -6.58 18.66 39.34
N LEU A 9 -6.23 19.50 38.35
CA LEU A 9 -6.75 19.37 37.00
C LEU A 9 -6.14 18.12 36.35
N ALA A 10 -6.95 17.12 36.06
CA ALA A 10 -6.56 16.01 35.20
C ALA A 10 -6.50 16.51 33.74
N VAL A 11 -5.30 16.62 33.18
CA VAL A 11 -5.10 16.84 31.75
C VAL A 11 -5.36 15.49 31.05
N ALA A 12 -6.44 15.41 30.28
CA ALA A 12 -6.73 14.24 29.46
C ALA A 12 -5.74 14.19 28.28
N SER A 13 -4.73 13.34 28.40
CA SER A 13 -3.77 13.04 27.33
C SER A 13 -4.51 12.33 26.19
N THR A 14 -4.81 13.02 25.09
CA THR A 14 -5.27 12.38 23.86
C THR A 14 -4.07 11.67 23.22
N LEU A 15 -3.88 10.40 23.53
CA LEU A 15 -2.92 9.58 22.78
C LEU A 15 -3.33 9.60 21.30
N PRO A 16 -2.40 9.81 20.36
CA PRO A 16 -2.70 9.65 18.95
C PRO A 16 -3.25 8.24 18.75
N SER A 17 -4.47 8.16 18.19
CA SER A 17 -5.07 6.90 17.75
C SER A 17 -4.03 6.14 16.94
N TYR A 18 -3.68 4.93 17.37
CA TYR A 18 -2.73 4.08 16.67
C TYR A 18 -3.24 3.88 15.24
N ALA A 19 -2.68 4.62 14.30
CA ALA A 19 -2.76 4.30 12.89
C ALA A 19 -2.41 2.81 12.75
N SER A 20 -3.35 2.00 12.23
CA SER A 20 -3.20 0.54 12.19
C SER A 20 -1.83 0.18 11.63
N SER A 21 -1.04 -0.60 12.36
CA SER A 21 0.21 -1.12 11.82
C SER A 21 -0.04 -1.81 10.48
N LEU A 22 0.91 -1.71 9.56
CA LEU A 22 0.87 -2.47 8.31
C LEU A 22 0.61 -3.96 8.58
N THR A 23 -0.48 -4.48 8.00
CA THR A 23 -0.93 -5.86 8.19
C THR A 23 -0.85 -6.69 6.91
N GLY A 24 -0.72 -6.07 5.74
CA GLY A 24 -0.59 -6.79 4.49
C GLY A 24 -0.19 -5.91 3.31
N ALA A 25 0.29 -6.55 2.26
CA ALA A 25 0.60 -5.95 0.98
C ALA A 25 0.31 -6.97 -0.14
N TYR A 26 -0.15 -6.51 -1.30
CA TYR A 26 -0.38 -7.37 -2.46
C TYR A 26 -0.36 -6.58 -3.77
N VAL A 27 -0.22 -7.29 -4.90
CA VAL A 27 -0.43 -6.69 -6.23
C VAL A 27 -1.94 -6.61 -6.48
N PHE A 28 -2.44 -5.40 -6.65
CA PHE A 28 -3.85 -5.15 -6.94
C PHE A 28 -4.14 -5.35 -8.44
N ARG A 29 -3.24 -4.86 -9.30
CA ARG A 29 -3.49 -4.77 -10.75
C ARG A 29 -2.21 -4.63 -11.55
N VAL A 30 -2.20 -5.21 -12.75
CA VAL A 30 -1.19 -4.95 -13.78
C VAL A 30 -1.88 -4.36 -15.01
N GLN A 31 -1.30 -3.29 -15.55
CA GLN A 31 -1.80 -2.64 -16.75
C GLN A 31 -0.67 -2.49 -17.76
N SER A 32 -0.92 -2.81 -19.02
CA SER A 32 0.09 -2.63 -20.08
C SER A 32 -0.53 -2.51 -21.45
N ALA A 33 0.27 -2.10 -22.44
CA ALA A 33 -0.14 -2.08 -23.83
C ALA A 33 -0.53 -3.47 -24.36
N ALA A 34 0.23 -4.52 -24.00
CA ALA A 34 0.00 -5.88 -24.51
C ALA A 34 -1.12 -6.63 -23.76
N GLY A 35 -1.03 -6.70 -22.42
CA GLY A 35 -1.95 -7.48 -21.59
C GLY A 35 -3.22 -6.73 -21.15
N GLY A 36 -3.42 -5.49 -21.59
CA GLY A 36 -4.54 -4.66 -21.19
C GLY A 36 -4.56 -4.36 -19.69
N ASN A 37 -5.74 -4.43 -19.07
CA ASN A 37 -5.95 -4.17 -17.64
C ASN A 37 -6.38 -5.45 -16.92
N GLU A 38 -5.54 -5.97 -16.03
CA GLU A 38 -5.81 -7.20 -15.26
C GLU A 38 -5.78 -6.94 -13.75
N TYR A 39 -6.90 -7.21 -13.06
CA TYR A 39 -6.96 -7.25 -11.60
C TYR A 39 -6.52 -8.62 -11.08
N VAL A 40 -5.57 -8.60 -10.14
CA VAL A 40 -4.83 -9.79 -9.71
C VAL A 40 -4.73 -9.92 -8.18
N GLU A 41 -5.58 -9.21 -7.46
CA GLU A 41 -5.72 -9.35 -6.00
C GLU A 41 -5.93 -10.82 -5.61
N GLY A 42 -5.13 -11.30 -4.65
CA GLY A 42 -5.14 -12.69 -4.20
C GLY A 42 -4.45 -13.69 -5.13
N LYS A 43 -3.86 -13.26 -6.25
CA LYS A 43 -3.09 -14.11 -7.16
C LYS A 43 -1.58 -13.92 -6.98
N SER A 44 -0.82 -14.89 -7.47
CA SER A 44 0.66 -14.83 -7.55
C SER A 44 1.19 -14.60 -8.96
N THR A 45 0.32 -14.57 -9.98
CA THR A 45 0.68 -14.33 -11.39
C THR A 45 -0.43 -13.63 -12.15
N THR A 46 -0.07 -12.90 -13.22
CA THR A 46 -1.05 -12.51 -14.26
C THR A 46 -1.49 -13.73 -15.07
N VAL A 47 -2.64 -13.63 -15.72
CA VAL A 47 -3.10 -14.59 -16.74
C VAL A 47 -2.61 -14.16 -18.12
N ASN A 48 -2.71 -12.86 -18.40
CA ASN A 48 -2.26 -12.27 -19.66
C ASN A 48 -0.75 -12.04 -19.64
N ASP A 49 -0.15 -12.09 -20.83
CA ASP A 49 1.22 -11.66 -21.03
C ASP A 49 1.23 -10.11 -21.15
N HIS A 50 1.95 -9.45 -20.25
CA HIS A 50 2.01 -8.02 -20.06
C HIS A 50 3.35 -7.43 -20.53
N GLY A 51 3.28 -6.20 -21.04
CA GLY A 51 4.44 -5.48 -21.55
C GLY A 51 4.06 -4.52 -22.67
N GLY A 52 5.02 -4.26 -23.56
CA GLY A 52 4.87 -3.33 -24.68
C GLY A 52 5.33 -1.91 -24.35
N ALA A 53 4.80 -0.93 -25.10
CA ALA A 53 5.27 0.46 -25.04
C ALA A 53 5.07 1.12 -23.66
N TRP A 54 4.11 0.64 -22.88
CA TRP A 54 3.88 1.10 -21.51
C TRP A 54 3.41 -0.06 -20.63
N MET A 55 3.79 -0.02 -19.35
CA MET A 55 3.35 -0.96 -18.32
C MET A 55 3.40 -0.31 -16.94
N GLN A 56 2.39 -0.61 -16.12
CA GLN A 56 2.26 -0.16 -14.74
C GLN A 56 1.84 -1.33 -13.85
N ILE A 57 2.43 -1.40 -12.67
CA ILE A 57 2.08 -2.38 -11.64
C ILE A 57 1.54 -1.61 -10.44
N THR A 58 0.39 -2.02 -9.91
CA THR A 58 -0.26 -1.35 -8.78
C THR A 58 -0.31 -2.28 -7.57
N THR A 59 0.16 -1.79 -6.44
CA THR A 59 0.16 -2.53 -5.16
C THR A 59 -0.71 -1.83 -4.13
N ASP A 60 -1.37 -2.62 -3.29
CA ASP A 60 -2.11 -2.12 -2.14
C ASP A 60 -1.42 -2.55 -0.85
N ASP A 61 -1.25 -1.60 0.06
CA ASP A 61 -0.90 -1.83 1.45
C ASP A 61 -2.15 -1.72 2.30
N ILE A 62 -2.34 -2.65 3.24
CA ILE A 62 -3.34 -2.57 4.29
C ILE A 62 -2.61 -2.22 5.59
N GLY A 63 -3.01 -1.11 6.20
CA GLY A 63 -2.33 -0.45 7.30
C GLY A 63 -1.28 0.55 6.83
N TYR A 64 -0.67 1.23 7.81
CA TYR A 64 0.26 2.32 7.55
C TYR A 64 1.68 1.78 7.41
N GLY A 65 2.19 1.82 6.18
CA GLY A 65 3.55 1.44 5.80
C GLY A 65 4.47 2.64 5.52
N LYS A 66 5.78 2.38 5.47
CA LYS A 66 6.84 3.33 5.10
C LYS A 66 7.91 2.63 4.26
N ALA A 67 8.70 3.44 3.56
CA ALA A 67 9.84 2.98 2.76
C ALA A 67 9.46 1.85 1.76
N ALA A 68 8.34 2.03 1.07
CA ALA A 68 7.89 1.13 0.02
C ALA A 68 8.89 1.09 -1.14
N GLN A 69 9.21 -0.10 -1.62
CA GLN A 69 10.16 -0.32 -2.72
C GLN A 69 9.62 -1.41 -3.63
N ALA A 70 9.73 -1.20 -4.94
CA ALA A 70 9.38 -2.21 -5.94
C ALA A 70 10.52 -2.46 -6.91
N LYS A 71 10.61 -3.69 -7.40
CA LYS A 71 11.54 -4.11 -8.44
C LYS A 71 10.84 -4.98 -9.47
N LEU A 72 11.32 -4.94 -10.72
CA LEU A 72 10.96 -5.90 -11.76
C LEU A 72 12.24 -6.40 -12.41
N LEU A 73 12.42 -7.73 -12.43
CA LEU A 73 13.67 -8.34 -12.91
C LEU A 73 14.91 -7.73 -12.22
N SER A 74 14.83 -7.52 -10.91
CA SER A 74 15.83 -6.84 -10.08
C SER A 74 16.08 -5.35 -10.34
N ASN A 75 15.43 -4.73 -11.34
CA ASN A 75 15.52 -3.30 -11.59
C ASN A 75 14.56 -2.54 -10.67
N ALA A 76 15.05 -1.53 -9.96
CA ALA A 76 14.21 -0.69 -9.12
C ALA A 76 13.20 0.09 -9.97
N LEU A 77 11.92 0.07 -9.56
CA LEU A 77 10.87 0.81 -10.22
C LEU A 77 10.62 2.15 -9.53
N ARG A 78 10.22 3.16 -10.32
CA ARG A 78 9.81 4.46 -9.81
C ARG A 78 8.34 4.41 -9.40
N GLU A 79 8.03 4.83 -8.19
CA GLU A 79 6.65 5.14 -7.78
C GLU A 79 6.19 6.40 -8.54
N ILE A 80 5.05 6.31 -9.24
CA ILE A 80 4.48 7.44 -10.00
C ILE A 80 3.16 7.94 -9.43
N LYS A 81 2.56 7.21 -8.48
CA LYS A 81 1.32 7.62 -7.83
C LYS A 81 1.17 6.90 -6.48
N THR A 82 0.68 7.63 -5.47
CA THR A 82 0.18 7.07 -4.21
C THR A 82 -1.20 7.64 -3.91
N GLU A 83 -2.15 6.77 -3.55
CA GLU A 83 -3.53 7.13 -3.22
C GLU A 83 -3.93 6.51 -1.87
N PRO A 84 -4.60 7.25 -0.98
CA PRO A 84 -5.11 6.69 0.27
C PRO A 84 -6.26 5.72 -0.01
N LEU A 85 -6.27 4.58 0.68
CA LEU A 85 -7.31 3.57 0.62
C LEU A 85 -8.23 3.64 1.83
N CYS A 86 -9.53 3.48 1.59
CA CYS A 86 -10.59 3.46 2.57
C CYS A 86 -11.47 2.22 2.37
N LYS A 87 -12.17 1.78 3.42
CA LYS A 87 -13.23 0.77 3.26
C LYS A 87 -14.46 1.42 2.64
N ASN A 88 -14.96 0.83 1.57
CA ASN A 88 -16.25 1.15 0.97
C ASN A 88 -17.12 -0.11 1.04
N GLY A 89 -17.87 -0.27 2.14
CA GLY A 89 -18.56 -1.51 2.47
C GLY A 89 -17.58 -2.66 2.66
N ASN A 90 -17.71 -3.71 1.84
CA ASN A 90 -16.82 -4.88 1.87
C ASN A 90 -15.61 -4.75 0.94
N ALA A 91 -15.49 -3.66 0.17
CA ALA A 91 -14.41 -3.44 -0.77
C ALA A 91 -13.40 -2.41 -0.24
N VAL A 92 -12.16 -2.50 -0.73
CA VAL A 92 -11.12 -1.50 -0.52
C VAL A 92 -11.00 -0.64 -1.78
N GLY A 93 -10.97 0.68 -1.61
CA GLY A 93 -10.85 1.61 -2.73
C GLY A 93 -10.36 3.00 -2.33
N PRO A 94 -10.21 3.92 -3.29
CA PRO A 94 -9.75 5.28 -3.00
C PRO A 94 -10.66 5.99 -2.00
N CYS A 95 -10.05 6.70 -1.04
CA CYS A 95 -10.79 7.47 -0.05
C CYS A 95 -11.54 8.66 -0.65
N ARG A 96 -12.76 8.88 -0.16
CA ARG A 96 -13.50 10.15 -0.29
C ARG A 96 -13.15 11.09 0.86
N ARG A 97 -13.52 12.36 0.71
CA ARG A 97 -13.23 13.39 1.72
C ARG A 97 -13.90 13.04 3.05
N GLY A 98 -13.10 12.95 4.11
CA GLY A 98 -13.57 12.68 5.48
C GLY A 98 -13.60 11.20 5.87
N GLU A 99 -13.22 10.29 4.97
CA GLU A 99 -13.11 8.87 5.30
C GLU A 99 -11.82 8.54 6.06
N THR A 100 -11.84 7.43 6.80
CA THR A 100 -10.69 6.95 7.55
C THR A 100 -9.78 6.12 6.64
N ILE A 101 -8.54 6.59 6.48
CA ILE A 101 -7.52 5.89 5.70
C ILE A 101 -7.15 4.58 6.41
N ILE A 102 -7.23 3.48 5.67
CA ILE A 102 -6.86 2.13 6.11
C ILE A 102 -5.60 1.61 5.43
N GLY A 103 -5.02 2.33 4.49
CA GLY A 103 -3.90 1.86 3.68
C GLY A 103 -3.59 2.78 2.51
N TYR A 104 -2.73 2.30 1.60
CA TYR A 104 -2.28 3.07 0.45
C TYR A 104 -2.16 2.20 -0.80
N ARG A 105 -2.62 2.72 -1.93
CA ARG A 105 -2.42 2.16 -3.25
C ARG A 105 -1.26 2.89 -3.93
N ARG A 106 -0.30 2.14 -4.46
CA ARG A 106 0.88 2.67 -5.16
C ARG A 106 0.93 2.17 -6.58
N THR A 107 1.26 3.05 -7.51
CA THR A 107 1.49 2.70 -8.91
C THR A 107 2.96 2.86 -9.24
N TRP A 108 3.54 1.82 -9.81
CA TRP A 108 4.94 1.71 -10.19
C TRP A 108 5.06 1.75 -11.71
N ASP A 109 5.99 2.56 -12.21
CA ASP A 109 6.35 2.63 -13.62
C ASP A 109 7.22 1.43 -14.00
N ALA A 110 6.71 0.58 -14.89
CA ALA A 110 7.39 -0.59 -15.41
C ALA A 110 7.54 -0.52 -16.95
N ASN A 111 7.52 0.69 -17.52
CA ASN A 111 7.67 0.91 -18.95
C ASN A 111 8.97 0.28 -19.47
N GLY A 112 8.92 -0.28 -20.69
CA GLY A 112 10.08 -0.90 -21.34
C GLY A 112 10.35 -2.36 -20.93
N HIS A 113 9.61 -2.90 -19.96
CA HIS A 113 9.70 -4.31 -19.57
C HIS A 113 8.66 -5.19 -20.28
N GLN A 114 8.97 -6.48 -20.41
CA GLN A 114 8.11 -7.54 -20.97
C GLN A 114 7.98 -8.65 -19.91
N GLY A 115 6.91 -8.59 -19.12
CA GLY A 115 6.74 -9.48 -17.97
C GLY A 115 7.93 -9.47 -16.98
N GLY A 116 7.99 -10.52 -16.16
CA GLY A 116 9.08 -10.80 -15.24
C GLY A 116 8.66 -10.93 -13.78
N ASN A 117 9.64 -11.31 -12.96
CA ASN A 117 9.46 -11.41 -11.51
C ASN A 117 9.40 -10.00 -10.89
N PHE A 118 8.23 -9.66 -10.35
CA PHE A 118 8.00 -8.44 -9.59
C PHE A 118 8.20 -8.72 -8.10
N GLU A 119 8.92 -7.81 -7.44
CA GLU A 119 9.18 -7.85 -6.01
C GLU A 119 8.74 -6.54 -5.39
N TYR A 120 7.99 -6.61 -4.30
CA TYR A 120 7.56 -5.45 -3.53
C TYR A 120 7.85 -5.64 -2.05
N ALA A 121 8.28 -4.57 -1.40
CA ALA A 121 8.61 -4.54 0.00
C ALA A 121 8.10 -3.25 0.64
N VAL A 122 7.51 -3.35 1.83
CA VAL A 122 7.11 -2.19 2.63
C VAL A 122 7.22 -2.49 4.11
N TYR A 123 7.69 -1.51 4.88
CA TYR A 123 7.91 -1.63 6.31
C TYR A 123 6.73 -1.05 7.07
N PRO A 124 6.31 -1.62 8.22
CA PRO A 124 5.34 -0.97 9.08
C PRO A 124 5.83 0.43 9.50
N ALA A 125 4.91 1.39 9.57
CA ALA A 125 5.24 2.74 10.06
C ALA A 125 5.77 2.69 11.50
N THR A 126 5.17 1.81 12.31
CA THR A 126 5.57 1.47 13.68
C THR A 126 6.52 0.25 13.72
N SER A 127 6.73 -0.35 14.90
CA SER A 127 7.47 -1.60 15.01
C SER A 127 6.72 -2.76 14.34
N GLY A 128 7.43 -3.59 13.58
CA GLY A 128 6.87 -4.82 13.02
C GLY A 128 7.76 -5.42 11.94
N LYS A 129 7.29 -6.52 11.36
CA LYS A 129 7.97 -7.17 10.23
C LYS A 129 7.58 -6.51 8.91
N GLU A 130 8.57 -6.35 8.04
CA GLU A 130 8.38 -5.98 6.65
C GLU A 130 7.39 -6.92 5.96
N GLN A 131 6.51 -6.36 5.14
CA GLN A 131 5.69 -7.12 4.20
C GLN A 131 6.44 -7.22 2.88
N ARG A 132 6.61 -8.45 2.39
CA ARG A 132 7.23 -8.74 1.10
C ARG A 132 6.24 -9.48 0.21
N VAL A 133 6.20 -9.07 -1.05
CA VAL A 133 5.36 -9.68 -2.09
C VAL A 133 6.26 -10.04 -3.26
N THR A 134 6.12 -11.28 -3.74
CA THR A 134 6.70 -11.72 -5.00
C THR A 134 5.55 -12.10 -5.92
N PHE A 135 5.59 -11.63 -7.16
CA PHE A 135 4.51 -11.80 -8.11
C PHE A 135 5.07 -11.98 -9.52
N GLN A 136 4.57 -12.98 -10.25
CA GLN A 136 4.99 -13.21 -11.62
C GLN A 136 4.12 -12.39 -12.58
N VAL A 137 4.73 -11.42 -13.25
CA VAL A 137 4.12 -10.82 -14.44
C VAL A 137 4.49 -11.71 -15.62
N ARG A 138 3.51 -12.29 -16.29
CA ARG A 138 3.75 -13.01 -17.54
C ARG A 138 4.02 -12.04 -18.67
#